data_AF-A0A1F4XK38-F1
#
_entry.id   AF-A0A1F4XK38-F1
#
_cell.length_a   1.000
_cell.length_b   1.000
_cell.length_c   1.000
_cell.angle_alpha   90.00
_cell.angle_beta   90.00
_cell.angle_gamma   90.00
#
_symmetry.space_group_name_H-M   'P 1'
#
loop_
_entity.id
_entity.type
_entity.pdbx_description
1 polymer ?
#
loop_
_entity_poly.entity_id
_entity_poly.type
_entity_poly.pdbx_seq_one_letter_code
_entity_poly.pdbx_strand_id
1 'polypeptide(L)'
;MSDQAQKIAALSYVPLLSIVCLFGREEHFIRFHARQALVVHIFLILWLFLPWWWLTIILEMGSFILLIYGFYYAAIGKEHSLPIVKQLLSK
;
A
#
# COMPACT_ATOMS: atom_id res chain seq x y z
N MET A 1 4.70 16.85 9.13
CA MET A 1 3.59 16.38 8.26
C MET A 1 2.29 16.95 8.80
N SER A 2 1.37 17.41 7.95
CA SER A 2 0.05 17.86 8.43
C SER A 2 -0.84 16.67 8.79
N ASP A 3 -1.74 16.85 9.76
CA ASP A 3 -2.74 15.85 10.15
C ASP A 3 -3.64 15.44 8.96
N GLN A 4 -3.96 16.40 8.08
CA GLN A 4 -4.71 16.14 6.85
C GLN A 4 -3.96 15.22 5.88
N ALA A 5 -2.66 15.45 5.66
CA ALA A 5 -1.85 14.61 4.79
C ALA A 5 -1.69 13.19 5.35
N GLN A 6 -1.58 13.04 6.67
CA GLN A 6 -1.56 11.74 7.34
C GLN A 6 -2.85 10.95 7.09
N LYS A 7 -4.01 11.59 7.28
CA LYS A 7 -5.31 10.96 7.04
C LYS A 7 -5.50 10.55 5.58
N ILE A 8 -5.14 11.42 4.63
CA ILE A 8 -5.26 11.12 3.19
C ILE A 8 -4.28 10.00 2.79
N ALA A 9 -3.05 10.01 3.29
CA ALA A 9 -2.09 8.92 3.04
C ALA A 9 -2.56 7.59 3.63
N ALA A 10 -3.14 7.59 4.84
CA ALA A 10 -3.72 6.39 5.45
C ALA A 10 -4.91 5.87 4.62
N LEU A 11 -5.77 6.76 4.11
CA LEU A 11 -6.88 6.38 3.21
C LEU A 11 -6.40 5.74 1.90
N SER A 12 -5.18 6.02 1.44
CA SER A 12 -4.64 5.38 0.23
C SER A 12 -4.46 3.86 0.36
N TYR A 13 -4.45 3.32 1.59
CA TYR A 13 -4.44 1.87 1.85
C TYR A 13 -5.80 1.20 1.69
N VAL A 14 -6.86 1.96 1.44
CA VAL A 14 -8.15 1.43 0.98
C VAL A 14 -8.04 1.13 -0.52
N PRO A 15 -8.62 0.01 -1.02
CA PRO A 15 -8.67 -0.27 -2.45
C PRO A 15 -9.26 0.90 -3.24
N LEU A 16 -8.95 1.01 -4.53
CA LEU A 16 -9.30 2.12 -5.43
C LEU A 16 -8.79 3.51 -4.99
N LEU A 17 -8.79 3.86 -3.70
CA LEU A 17 -8.25 5.09 -3.16
C LEU A 17 -6.74 5.19 -3.34
N SER A 18 -6.01 4.07 -3.34
CA SER A 18 -4.59 4.05 -3.75
C SER A 18 -4.36 4.70 -5.12
N ILE A 19 -5.22 4.45 -6.11
CA ILE A 19 -5.12 5.04 -7.46
C ILE A 19 -5.50 6.52 -7.40
N VAL A 20 -6.64 6.84 -6.77
CA VAL A 20 -7.13 8.22 -6.65
C VAL A 20 -6.10 9.11 -5.95
N CYS A 21 -5.49 8.63 -4.86
CA CYS A 21 -4.46 9.35 -4.14
C CYS A 21 -3.14 9.45 -4.93
N LEU A 22 -2.77 8.44 -5.72
CA LEU A 22 -1.53 8.47 -6.49
C LEU A 22 -1.55 9.49 -7.64
N PHE A 23 -2.70 9.66 -8.29
CA PHE A 23 -2.88 10.54 -9.45
C PHE A 23 -3.62 11.85 -9.15
N GLY A 24 -4.35 11.93 -8.04
CA GLY A 24 -5.14 13.10 -7.66
C GLY A 24 -4.50 13.97 -6.56
N ARG A 25 -3.30 13.62 -6.08
CA ARG A 25 -2.58 14.36 -5.04
C ARG A 25 -1.14 14.61 -5.50
N GLU A 26 -0.63 15.79 -5.18
CA GLU A 26 0.73 16.21 -5.55
C GLU A 26 1.73 16.01 -4.40
N GLU A 27 1.24 15.91 -3.16
CA GLU A 27 2.08 15.79 -1.98
C GLU A 27 2.89 14.49 -2.01
N HIS A 28 4.23 14.61 -1.95
CA HIS A 28 5.17 13.48 -1.98
C HIS A 28 4.77 12.36 -1.02
N PHE A 29 4.47 12.72 0.24
CA PHE A 29 4.10 11.78 1.29
C PHE A 29 2.87 10.96 0.96
N ILE A 30 1.85 11.59 0.38
CA ILE A 30 0.61 10.92 -0.01
C ILE A 30 0.89 9.99 -1.19
N ARG A 31 1.63 10.47 -2.20
CA ARG A 31 2.01 9.66 -3.37
C ARG A 31 2.91 8.48 -3.01
N PHE A 32 3.78 8.62 -2.01
CA PHE A 32 4.63 7.56 -1.49
C PHE A 32 3.77 6.41 -0.94
N HIS A 33 2.86 6.70 0.00
CA HIS A 33 1.98 5.69 0.57
C HIS A 33 0.97 5.13 -0.44
N ALA A 34 0.44 5.98 -1.33
CA ALA A 34 -0.47 5.56 -2.39
C ALA A 34 0.19 4.58 -3.38
N ARG A 35 1.47 4.81 -3.74
CA ARG A 35 2.23 3.88 -4.59
C ARG A 35 2.47 2.54 -3.90
N GLN A 36 2.82 2.56 -2.61
CA GLN A 36 3.00 1.33 -1.83
C GLN A 36 1.70 0.52 -1.74
N ALA A 37 0.61 1.18 -1.38
CA ALA A 37 -0.71 0.56 -1.29
C ALA A 37 -1.13 -0.01 -2.66
N LEU A 38 -0.92 0.72 -3.75
CA LEU A 38 -1.23 0.24 -5.10
C LEU A 38 -0.46 -1.04 -5.44
N VAL A 39 0.84 -1.11 -5.13
CA VAL A 39 1.65 -2.31 -5.36
C VAL A 39 1.08 -3.50 -4.58
N VAL A 40 0.70 -3.31 -3.31
CA VAL A 40 0.10 -4.38 -2.50
C VAL A 40 -1.26 -4.81 -3.05
N HIS A 41 -2.10 -3.87 -3.52
CA HIS A 41 -3.38 -4.19 -4.17
C HIS A 41 -3.20 -4.95 -5.48
N ILE A 42 -2.20 -4.60 -6.29
CA ILE A 42 -1.87 -5.34 -7.51
C ILE A 42 -1.49 -6.78 -7.15
N PHE A 43 -0.65 -6.99 -6.14
CA PHE A 43 -0.32 -8.34 -5.67
C PHE A 43 -1.56 -9.11 -5.22
N LEU A 44 -2.46 -8.50 -4.45
CA LEU A 44 -3.73 -9.13 -4.06
C LEU A 44 -4.53 -9.62 -5.26
N ILE A 45 -4.63 -8.82 -6.33
CA ILE A 45 -5.31 -9.21 -7.56
C ILE A 45 -4.57 -10.36 -8.26
N LEU A 46 -3.24 -10.31 -8.33
CA LEU A 46 -2.43 -11.36 -8.96
C LEU A 46 -2.55 -12.71 -8.23
N TRP A 47 -2.66 -12.70 -6.90
CA TRP A 47 -2.81 -13.91 -6.09
C TRP A 47 -4.08 -14.68 -6.43
N LEU A 48 -5.17 -13.99 -6.81
CA LEU A 48 -6.45 -14.63 -7.19
C LEU A 48 -6.33 -15.56 -8.41
N PHE A 49 -5.31 -15.39 -9.23
CA PHE A 49 -5.08 -16.20 -10.44
C PHE A 49 -4.15 -17.39 -10.20
N LEU A 50 -3.61 -17.58 -8.99
CA LEU A 50 -2.80 -18.74 -8.68
C LEU A 50 -3.66 -19.99 -8.49
N PRO A 51 -3.26 -21.15 -9.05
CA PRO A 51 -4.05 -22.38 -8.96
C PRO A 51 -3.98 -23.06 -7.57
N TRP A 52 -3.10 -22.63 -6.68
CA TRP A 52 -2.90 -23.22 -5.35
C TRP A 52 -3.64 -22.45 -4.25
N TRP A 53 -4.84 -22.88 -3.89
CA TRP A 53 -5.71 -22.23 -2.90
C TRP A 53 -5.08 -22.02 -1.51
N TRP A 54 -4.21 -22.93 -1.06
CA TRP A 54 -3.54 -22.78 0.23
C TRP A 54 -2.46 -21.70 0.18
N LEU A 55 -1.80 -21.54 -0.97
CA LEU A 55 -0.77 -20.53 -1.18
C LEU A 55 -1.40 -19.14 -1.31
N THR A 56 -2.55 -19.03 -1.98
CA THR A 56 -3.28 -17.76 -2.08
C THR A 56 -3.67 -17.23 -0.71
N ILE A 57 -4.18 -18.08 0.19
CA ILE A 57 -4.51 -17.70 1.57
C ILE A 57 -3.29 -17.12 2.30
N ILE A 58 -2.13 -17.78 2.21
CA ILE A 58 -0.90 -17.31 2.88
C ILE A 58 -0.46 -15.94 2.32
N LEU A 59 -0.51 -15.78 0.99
CA LEU A 59 -0.11 -14.54 0.31
C LEU A 59 -1.08 -13.38 0.57
N GLU A 60 -2.38 -13.66 0.62
CA GLU A 60 -3.41 -12.70 0.99
C GLU A 60 -3.25 -12.23 2.43
N MET A 61 -3.02 -13.15 3.37
CA MET A 61 -2.74 -12.80 4.77
C MET A 61 -1.48 -11.93 4.89
N GLY A 62 -0.39 -12.30 4.21
CA GLY A 62 0.83 -11.49 4.18
C GLY A 62 0.59 -10.08 3.60
N SER A 63 -0.17 -9.99 2.50
CA SER A 63 -0.53 -8.72 1.87
C SER A 63 -1.40 -7.85 2.78
N PHE A 64 -2.34 -8.47 3.51
CA PHE A 64 -3.18 -7.78 4.49
C PHE A 64 -2.36 -7.20 5.66
N ILE A 65 -1.38 -7.95 6.17
CA ILE A 65 -0.44 -7.46 7.18
C ILE A 65 0.35 -6.25 6.65
N LEU A 66 0.80 -6.30 5.40
CA LEU A 66 1.51 -5.17 4.77
C LEU A 66 0.62 -3.93 4.62
N LEU A 67 -0.67 -4.09 4.30
CA LEU A 67 -1.62 -2.98 4.26
C LEU A 67 -1.79 -2.34 5.64
N ILE A 68 -2.00 -3.14 6.70
CA ILE A 68 -2.12 -2.63 8.07
C ILE A 68 -0.85 -1.90 8.50
N TYR A 69 0.31 -2.51 8.24
CA TYR A 69 1.60 -1.94 8.61
C TYR A 69 1.83 -0.60 7.89
N GLY A 70 1.59 -0.55 6.58
CA GLY A 70 1.71 0.68 5.80
C GLY A 70 0.72 1.77 6.25
N PHE A 71 -0.53 1.39 6.53
CA PHE A 71 -1.55 2.27 7.09
C PHE A 71 -1.10 2.88 8.44
N TYR A 72 -0.56 2.05 9.33
CA TYR A 72 -0.06 2.50 10.63
C TYR A 72 1.03 3.57 10.49
N TYR A 73 2.03 3.34 9.62
CA TYR A 73 3.10 4.31 9.40
C TYR A 73 2.60 5.60 8.74
N ALA A 74 1.64 5.51 7.83
CA ALA A 74 0.98 6.68 7.25
C ALA A 74 0.23 7.51 8.31
N ALA A 75 -0.51 6.85 9.20
CA ALA A 75 -1.29 7.49 10.26
C ALA A 75 -0.42 8.21 11.30
N ILE A 76 0.80 7.72 11.57
CA ILE A 76 1.77 8.40 12.45
C ILE A 76 2.71 9.36 11.70
N GLY A 77 2.47 9.58 10.40
CA GLY A 77 3.22 10.55 9.59
C GLY A 77 4.65 10.16 9.24
N LYS A 78 4.94 8.86 9.12
CA LYS A 78 6.28 8.33 8.83
C LYS A 78 6.34 7.65 7.47
N GLU A 79 7.28 8.06 6.63
CA GLU A 79 7.58 7.37 5.37
C GLU A 79 8.39 6.10 5.65
N HIS A 80 7.69 4.98 5.84
CA HIS A 80 8.33 3.68 6.00
C HIS A 80 8.13 2.82 4.76
N SER A 81 9.24 2.46 4.11
CA SER A 81 9.22 1.61 2.92
C SER A 81 8.89 0.16 3.28
N LEU A 82 7.74 -0.35 2.86
CA LEU A 82 7.42 -1.78 2.92
C LEU A 82 8.53 -2.60 2.23
N PRO A 83 9.01 -3.71 2.82
CA PRO A 83 10.15 -4.45 2.29
C PRO A 83 10.01 -4.85 0.82
N ILE A 84 8.81 -5.30 0.42
CA ILE A 84 8.51 -5.73 -0.96
C ILE A 84 8.54 -4.55 -1.93
N VAL A 85 8.00 -3.39 -1.53
CA VAL A 85 7.96 -2.20 -2.40
C VAL A 85 9.35 -1.57 -2.54
N LYS A 86 10.15 -1.60 -1.47
CA LYS A 86 11.53 -1.09 -1.49
C LYS A 86 12.39 -1.80 -2.55
N GLN A 87 12.27 -3.12 -2.65
CA GLN A 87 13.00 -3.92 -3.64
C GLN A 87 12.54 -3.66 -5.07
N LEU A 88 11.25 -3.36 -5.29
CA LEU A 88 10.70 -3.10 -6.61
C LEU A 88 11.09 -1.71 -7.16
N LEU A 89 11.28 -0.72 -6.27
CA LEU A 89 11.61 0.66 -6.63
C LEU A 89 13.12 0.98 -6.61
N SER A 90 13.98 0.03 -6.17
CA SER A 90 15.44 0.22 -6.14
C SER A 90 16.15 -0.19 -7.45
N LYS A 91 15.42 -0.30 -8.55
CA LYS A 91 15.95 -0.43 -9.92
C LYS A 91 15.85 0.90 -10.63
#